data_AF-A0A8H7H078-F1
#
_entry.id   AF-A0A8H7H078-F1
#
_cell.length_a   1.000
_cell.length_b   1.000
_cell.length_c   1.000
_cell.angle_alpha   90.00
_cell.angle_beta   90.00
_cell.angle_gamma   90.00
#
_symmetry.space_group_name_H-M   'P 1'
#
loop_
_entity.id
_entity.type
_entity.pdbx_description
1 polymer ?
#
loop_
_entity_poly.entity_id
_entity_poly.type
_entity_poly.pdbx_seq_one_letter_code
_entity_poly.pdbx_strand_id
1 'polypeptide(L)'
;MPTAKEIGACLNDSTRENLFASLSAVRTDNSLLITTREVSKLLNYLTPFSALRAKGGVEKTLLIDDVTSVDEFRSMCSAYKAFTVIMAGNDDGISHLKRLWSLLDHKQSATVNLIIKDFGKAFYDLLLLDVLFLKNNTFEQFSGLDTVGLIIRLTSNCNLLPWKVYPTLIHDFVFSLNMAHGGLPAYLENPLEVESCLSTMIVDILSATTSLPEVMKVKNVFSKGDHSSLLVRNFLDDKFSHLLSQFSYPQQEFYLKKLSGNTDLVVLERNIDYFPLILTPVNYMGLLDETFGVEDELNSILSTKDVMDDELYQSLKHLNFGSIGVKLNTLAKMLQLELENSDNTQDLAKIKQLMKSLGSLTSKQEMVRKHTRLSETILERIKSNTDSGTKFDSRQIWLELPE
;
A
#
# COMPACT_ATOMS: atom_id res chain seq x y z
N MET A 1 -4.28 -19.28 15.22
CA MET A 1 -3.73 -19.45 13.87
C MET A 1 -4.63 -18.69 12.93
N PRO A 2 -4.08 -17.89 12.00
CA PRO A 2 -4.89 -17.05 11.13
C PRO A 2 -5.88 -17.89 10.32
N THR A 3 -7.09 -17.38 10.10
CA THR A 3 -7.97 -17.92 9.06
C THR A 3 -7.52 -17.39 7.69
N ALA A 4 -7.98 -17.98 6.58
CA ALA A 4 -7.73 -17.42 5.24
C ALA A 4 -8.19 -15.94 5.12
N LYS A 5 -9.13 -15.51 5.97
CA LYS A 5 -9.57 -14.11 6.05
C LYS A 5 -8.56 -13.14 6.67
N GLU A 6 -7.55 -13.64 7.37
CA GLU A 6 -6.57 -12.84 8.11
C GLU A 6 -5.19 -12.80 7.43
N ILE A 7 -5.03 -13.46 6.28
CA ILE A 7 -3.76 -13.52 5.53
C ILE A 7 -3.20 -12.12 5.28
N GLY A 8 -4.06 -11.17 4.88
CA GLY A 8 -3.61 -9.81 4.60
C GLY A 8 -3.08 -9.07 5.82
N ALA A 9 -3.72 -9.23 6.98
CA ALA A 9 -3.21 -8.66 8.23
C ALA A 9 -1.84 -9.29 8.59
N CYS A 10 -1.69 -10.60 8.42
CA CYS A 10 -0.41 -11.28 8.67
C CYS A 10 0.71 -10.85 7.73
N LEU A 11 0.41 -10.58 6.45
CA LEU A 11 1.39 -10.07 5.48
C LEU A 11 1.78 -8.62 5.78
N ASN A 12 0.82 -7.78 6.17
CA ASN A 12 1.09 -6.42 6.64
C ASN A 12 1.97 -6.45 7.91
N ASP A 13 1.65 -7.30 8.88
CA ASP A 13 2.46 -7.51 10.08
C ASP A 13 3.87 -7.99 9.72
N SER A 14 4.00 -8.97 8.82
CA SER A 14 5.31 -9.46 8.36
C SER A 14 6.14 -8.36 7.69
N THR A 15 5.49 -7.51 6.89
CA THR A 15 6.13 -6.33 6.28
C THR A 15 6.62 -5.35 7.34
N ARG A 16 5.81 -5.09 8.38
CA ARG A 16 6.17 -4.22 9.50
C ARG A 16 7.31 -4.80 10.32
N GLU A 17 7.27 -6.08 10.65
CA GLU A 17 8.34 -6.73 11.43
C GLU A 17 9.67 -6.76 10.65
N ASN A 18 9.64 -6.97 9.33
CA ASN A 18 10.83 -6.84 8.48
C ASN A 18 11.43 -5.42 8.52
N LEU A 19 10.58 -4.40 8.50
CA LEU A 19 11.01 -3.00 8.65
C LEU A 19 11.63 -2.77 10.03
N PHE A 20 10.98 -3.23 11.10
CA PHE A 20 11.49 -3.08 12.45
C PHE A 20 12.78 -3.86 12.67
N ALA A 21 12.96 -5.02 12.05
CA ALA A 21 14.22 -5.74 12.06
C ALA A 21 15.33 -4.90 11.41
N SER A 22 15.06 -4.28 10.27
CA SER A 22 16.00 -3.38 9.58
C SER A 22 16.35 -2.16 10.43
N LEU A 23 15.35 -1.49 11.02
CA LEU A 23 15.55 -0.36 11.91
C LEU A 23 16.34 -0.74 13.18
N SER A 24 16.08 -1.91 13.75
CA SER A 24 16.76 -2.39 14.96
C SER A 24 18.18 -2.87 14.69
N ALA A 25 18.47 -3.29 13.45
CA ALA A 25 19.79 -3.78 13.04
C ALA A 25 20.86 -2.67 13.07
N VAL A 26 20.46 -1.40 12.90
CA VAL A 26 21.35 -0.27 13.08
C VAL A 26 20.93 0.55 14.29
N ARG A 27 21.77 0.55 15.33
CA ARG A 27 21.56 1.41 16.48
C ARG A 27 21.92 2.84 16.11
N THR A 28 20.91 3.67 15.89
CA THR A 28 21.07 5.12 15.73
C THR A 28 20.43 5.84 16.90
N ASP A 29 21.17 6.76 17.52
CA ASP A 29 20.63 7.70 18.49
C ASP A 29 20.63 9.09 17.84
N ASN A 30 19.51 9.81 17.98
CA ASN A 30 19.32 11.14 17.40
C ASN A 30 19.54 11.17 15.87
N SER A 31 18.79 10.35 15.14
CA SER A 31 18.81 10.31 13.68
C SER A 31 17.68 11.12 13.04
N LEU A 32 17.92 11.60 11.83
CA LEU A 32 16.90 12.18 10.96
C LEU A 32 16.41 11.10 9.99
N LEU A 33 15.09 10.87 9.97
CA LEU A 33 14.45 10.01 8.99
C LEU A 33 14.15 10.80 7.72
N ILE A 34 14.64 10.31 6.58
CA ILE A 34 14.37 10.87 5.25
C ILE A 34 13.63 9.82 4.44
N THR A 35 12.48 10.18 3.88
CA THR A 35 11.66 9.28 3.05
C THR A 35 10.97 10.06 1.94
N THR A 36 10.28 9.40 1.02
CA THR A 36 9.43 10.05 0.01
C THR A 36 7.98 10.09 0.47
N ARG A 37 7.16 10.92 -0.17
CA ARG A 37 5.72 10.98 0.03
C ARG A 37 5.07 9.62 -0.16
N GLU A 38 5.38 8.93 -1.26
CA GLU A 38 4.80 7.61 -1.56
C GLU A 38 5.17 6.53 -0.53
N VAL A 39 6.45 6.45 -0.14
CA VAL A 39 6.88 5.49 0.89
C VAL A 39 6.31 5.86 2.26
N SER A 40 6.14 7.15 2.56
CA SER A 40 5.59 7.62 3.83
C SER A 40 4.13 7.16 4.07
N LYS A 41 3.32 7.07 3.01
CA LYS A 41 1.94 6.55 3.06
C LYS A 41 1.94 5.10 3.55
N LEU A 42 2.80 4.26 2.95
CA LEU A 42 2.96 2.86 3.37
C LEU A 42 3.50 2.73 4.80
N LEU A 43 4.49 3.56 5.17
CA LEU A 43 5.02 3.55 6.54
C LEU A 43 3.91 3.86 7.56
N ASN A 44 3.12 4.90 7.33
CA ASN A 44 2.03 5.30 8.22
C ASN A 44 0.93 4.23 8.29
N TYR A 45 0.66 3.57 7.16
CA TYR A 45 -0.30 2.48 7.07
C TYR A 45 0.13 1.28 7.92
N LEU A 46 1.41 0.92 7.87
CA LEU A 46 1.95 -0.22 8.62
C LEU A 46 2.11 0.09 10.11
N THR A 47 2.50 1.32 10.45
CA THR A 47 2.73 1.72 11.84
C THR A 47 2.72 3.24 12.03
N PRO A 48 2.19 3.74 13.16
CA PRO A 48 2.29 5.17 13.46
C PRO A 48 3.74 5.64 13.51
N PHE A 49 4.02 6.84 12.97
CA PHE A 49 5.35 7.44 13.00
C PHE A 49 5.94 7.59 14.41
N SER A 50 5.13 7.63 15.47
CA SER A 50 5.62 7.58 16.85
C SER A 50 6.34 6.27 17.18
N ALA A 51 5.77 5.13 16.78
CA ALA A 51 6.35 3.82 17.00
C ALA A 51 7.60 3.61 16.13
N LEU A 52 7.55 4.04 14.87
CA LEU A 52 8.69 4.00 13.95
C LEU A 52 9.85 4.84 14.50
N ARG A 53 9.56 6.05 14.99
CA ARG A 53 10.58 6.93 15.60
C ARG A 53 11.23 6.31 16.84
N ALA A 54 10.42 5.73 17.72
CA ALA A 54 10.93 5.06 18.91
C ALA A 54 11.83 3.86 18.57
N LYS A 55 11.44 3.05 17.57
CA LYS A 55 12.22 1.87 17.13
C LYS A 55 13.51 2.23 16.42
N GLY A 56 13.49 3.28 15.58
CA GLY A 56 14.66 3.72 14.82
C GLY A 56 15.54 4.76 15.52
N GLY A 57 15.22 5.17 16.76
CA GLY A 57 15.92 6.27 17.44
C GLY A 57 15.89 7.59 16.65
N VAL A 58 14.81 7.80 15.90
CA VAL A 58 14.61 8.95 15.02
C VAL A 58 13.97 10.09 15.79
N GLU A 59 14.57 11.27 15.75
CA GLU A 59 14.00 12.47 16.39
C GLU A 59 12.96 13.13 15.48
N LYS A 60 13.32 13.30 14.20
CA LYS A 60 12.54 14.05 13.22
C LYS A 60 12.41 13.28 11.91
N THR A 61 11.29 13.48 11.22
CA THR A 61 11.03 12.96 9.87
C THR A 61 11.01 14.11 8.87
N LEU A 62 11.57 13.87 7.69
CA LEU A 62 11.57 14.77 6.55
C LEU A 62 11.13 14.00 5.29
N LEU A 63 10.25 14.62 4.50
CA LEU A 63 9.97 14.19 3.14
C LEU A 63 10.94 14.89 2.19
N ILE A 64 11.70 14.13 1.40
CA ILE A 64 12.65 14.70 0.42
C ILE A 64 11.95 15.52 -0.66
N ASP A 65 10.69 15.20 -0.95
CA ASP A 65 9.83 15.90 -1.89
C ASP A 65 9.62 17.37 -1.51
N ASP A 66 9.52 17.66 -0.21
CA ASP A 66 9.23 18.98 0.34
C ASP A 66 10.46 19.89 0.38
N VAL A 67 11.65 19.38 0.04
CA VAL A 67 12.92 20.13 0.13
C VAL A 67 13.07 21.10 -1.03
N THR A 68 12.65 22.34 -0.86
CA THR A 68 12.78 23.39 -1.88
C THR A 68 14.09 24.18 -1.76
N SER A 69 14.56 24.43 -0.52
CA SER A 69 15.77 25.19 -0.22
C SER A 69 16.93 24.30 0.21
N VAL A 70 18.02 24.34 -0.55
CA VAL A 70 19.24 23.57 -0.27
C VAL A 70 19.90 24.02 1.03
N ASP A 71 19.91 25.31 1.32
CA ASP A 71 20.58 25.87 2.49
C ASP A 71 19.86 25.51 3.79
N GLU A 72 18.52 25.55 3.78
CA GLU A 72 17.70 25.12 4.93
C GLU A 72 17.88 23.63 5.22
N PHE A 73 17.89 22.81 4.17
CA PHE A 73 18.13 21.37 4.29
C PHE A 73 19.50 21.09 4.91
N ARG A 74 20.56 21.74 4.41
CA ARG A 74 21.92 21.59 4.94
C ARG A 74 22.02 22.05 6.39
N SER A 75 21.40 23.18 6.74
CA SER A 75 21.35 23.67 8.11
C SER A 75 20.67 22.66 9.03
N MET A 76 19.56 22.06 8.61
CA MET A 76 18.87 21.04 9.39
C MET A 76 19.71 19.77 9.53
N CYS A 77 20.29 19.27 8.44
CA CYS A 77 21.13 18.07 8.45
C CYS A 77 22.34 18.21 9.37
N SER A 78 22.89 19.42 9.53
CA SER A 78 24.04 19.67 10.43
C SER A 78 23.78 19.33 11.91
N ALA A 79 22.51 19.29 12.34
CA ALA A 79 22.12 18.91 13.69
C ALA A 79 22.20 17.40 13.94
N TYR A 80 22.30 16.58 12.89
CA TYR A 80 22.19 15.13 12.95
C TYR A 80 23.50 14.45 12.56
N LYS A 81 23.88 13.40 13.31
CA LYS A 81 25.07 12.57 13.03
C LYS A 81 24.74 11.27 12.31
N ALA A 82 23.47 10.94 12.18
CA ALA A 82 23.01 9.75 11.49
C ALA A 82 21.74 10.08 10.70
N PHE A 83 21.64 9.49 9.51
CA PHE A 83 20.49 9.59 8.63
C PHE A 83 19.93 8.19 8.41
N THR A 84 18.65 8.02 8.69
CA THR A 84 17.91 6.81 8.31
C THR A 84 17.10 7.16 7.08
N VAL A 85 17.39 6.52 5.95
CA VAL A 85 16.79 6.86 4.66
C VAL A 85 15.96 5.67 4.20
N ILE A 86 14.64 5.84 4.08
CA ILE A 86 13.73 4.78 3.63
C ILE A 86 13.15 5.14 2.27
N MET A 87 13.48 4.36 1.24
CA MET A 87 13.15 4.66 -0.16
C MET A 87 12.64 3.41 -0.90
N ALA A 88 11.98 3.62 -2.05
CA ALA A 88 11.59 2.56 -2.96
C ALA A 88 12.80 2.00 -3.72
N GLY A 89 12.78 0.70 -4.04
CA GLY A 89 13.82 -0.02 -4.79
C GLY A 89 13.63 0.05 -6.31
N ASN A 90 13.09 1.15 -6.82
CA ASN A 90 12.81 1.39 -8.24
C ASN A 90 13.56 2.64 -8.75
N ASP A 91 13.35 2.99 -10.02
CA ASP A 91 14.02 4.11 -10.68
C ASP A 91 13.70 5.47 -10.03
N ASP A 92 12.48 5.65 -9.52
CA ASP A 92 12.12 6.83 -8.73
C ASP A 92 12.97 6.90 -7.46
N GLY A 93 13.13 5.79 -6.75
CA GLY A 93 13.99 5.70 -5.57
C GLY A 93 15.42 6.10 -5.87
N ILE A 94 15.99 5.64 -7.00
CA ILE A 94 17.32 6.06 -7.46
C ILE A 94 17.35 7.57 -7.71
N SER A 95 16.35 8.15 -8.36
CA SER A 95 16.27 9.58 -8.64
C SER A 95 16.24 10.42 -7.35
N HIS A 96 15.46 10.00 -6.35
CA HIS A 96 15.42 10.63 -5.04
C HIS A 96 16.76 10.50 -4.28
N LEU A 97 17.42 9.34 -4.37
CA LEU A 97 18.73 9.12 -3.76
C LEU A 97 19.81 9.97 -4.42
N LYS A 98 19.82 10.13 -5.75
CA LYS A 98 20.73 11.05 -6.47
C LYS A 98 20.57 12.48 -5.95
N ARG A 99 19.33 12.96 -5.84
CA ARG A 99 19.02 14.28 -5.28
C ARG A 99 19.54 14.38 -3.85
N LEU A 100 19.21 13.43 -2.98
CA LEU A 100 19.67 13.42 -1.59
C LEU A 100 21.20 13.44 -1.48
N TRP A 101 21.90 12.60 -2.24
CA TRP A 101 23.35 12.49 -2.19
C TRP A 101 24.03 13.81 -2.60
N SER A 102 23.51 14.47 -3.64
CA SER A 102 24.00 15.80 -4.08
C SER A 102 23.85 16.88 -3.01
N LEU A 103 22.84 16.78 -2.14
CA LEU A 103 22.61 17.74 -1.05
C LEU A 103 23.56 17.51 0.12
N LEU A 104 23.99 16.25 0.33
CA LEU A 104 24.88 15.81 1.42
C LEU A 104 26.39 15.99 1.10
N ASP A 105 26.75 16.31 -0.14
CA ASP A 105 28.09 16.08 -0.72
C ASP A 105 29.27 16.94 -0.20
N HIS A 106 29.09 17.81 0.80
CA HIS A 106 30.20 18.59 1.36
C HIS A 106 30.33 18.42 2.87
N LYS A 107 31.11 17.39 3.23
CA LYS A 107 31.48 16.94 4.57
C LYS A 107 30.30 16.51 5.43
N GLN A 108 30.23 15.21 5.74
CA GLN A 108 29.83 14.80 7.08
C GLN A 108 30.26 13.36 7.37
N SER A 109 30.91 13.17 8.51
CA SER A 109 31.16 11.89 9.19
C SER A 109 29.85 11.17 9.59
N ALA A 110 28.72 11.54 8.99
CA ALA A 110 27.41 11.06 9.37
C ALA A 110 27.20 9.67 8.78
N THR A 111 26.63 8.79 9.60
CA THR A 111 26.28 7.44 9.18
C THR A 111 24.95 7.48 8.44
N VAL A 112 24.93 7.03 7.19
CA VAL A 112 23.73 6.90 6.36
C VAL A 112 23.30 5.43 6.34
N ASN A 113 22.08 5.15 6.81
CA ASN A 113 21.47 3.83 6.75
C ASN A 113 20.36 3.85 5.72
N LEU A 114 20.58 3.22 4.58
CA LEU A 114 19.64 3.07 3.49
C LEU A 114 18.78 1.84 3.72
N ILE A 115 17.49 2.02 3.98
CA ILE A 115 16.50 0.95 4.04
C ILE A 115 15.71 0.99 2.73
N ILE A 116 15.88 -0.02 1.87
CA ILE A 116 15.31 0.00 0.51
C ILE A 116 14.19 -1.03 0.39
N LYS A 117 12.98 -0.54 0.12
CA LYS A 117 11.80 -1.38 -0.18
C LYS A 117 12.03 -2.16 -1.47
N ASP A 118 11.79 -3.46 -1.44
CA ASP A 118 11.88 -4.37 -2.60
C ASP A 118 13.21 -4.26 -3.36
N PHE A 119 14.30 -4.25 -2.57
CA PHE A 119 15.66 -4.16 -3.07
C PHE A 119 16.00 -5.30 -4.04
N GLY A 120 16.43 -4.94 -5.24
CA GLY A 120 16.84 -5.86 -6.30
C GLY A 120 18.24 -5.60 -6.86
N LYS A 121 18.73 -6.52 -7.68
CA LYS A 121 20.07 -6.45 -8.29
C LYS A 121 20.26 -5.22 -9.18
N ALA A 122 19.28 -4.92 -10.02
CA ALA A 122 19.34 -3.75 -10.91
C ALA A 122 19.44 -2.45 -10.12
N PHE A 123 18.65 -2.31 -9.05
CA PHE A 123 18.72 -1.17 -8.15
C PHE A 123 20.10 -1.05 -7.48
N TYR A 124 20.68 -2.17 -7.03
CA TYR A 124 22.01 -2.17 -6.43
C TYR A 124 23.09 -1.65 -7.39
N ASP A 125 23.08 -2.10 -8.64
CA ASP A 125 24.02 -1.65 -9.66
C ASP A 125 23.88 -0.14 -9.92
N LEU A 126 22.65 0.35 -10.09
CA LEU A 126 22.37 1.78 -10.27
C LEU A 126 22.76 2.63 -9.05
N LEU A 127 22.53 2.13 -7.83
CA LEU A 127 22.92 2.79 -6.60
C LEU A 127 24.44 2.98 -6.53
N LEU A 128 25.19 1.91 -6.81
CA LEU A 128 26.65 1.96 -6.77
C LEU A 128 27.22 2.90 -7.84
N LEU A 129 26.74 2.79 -9.08
CA LEU A 129 27.29 3.52 -10.22
C LEU A 129 26.87 4.99 -10.23
N ASP A 130 25.58 5.26 -10.05
CA ASP A 130 25.04 6.58 -10.34
C ASP A 130 24.80 7.45 -9.10
N VAL A 131 24.74 6.86 -7.90
CA VAL A 131 24.58 7.60 -6.64
C VAL A 131 25.91 7.68 -5.90
N LEU A 132 26.58 6.53 -5.72
CA LEU A 132 27.82 6.44 -4.93
C LEU A 132 29.10 6.57 -5.76
N PHE A 133 28.99 6.51 -7.10
CA PHE A 133 30.13 6.56 -8.04
C PHE A 133 31.23 5.52 -7.75
N LEU A 134 30.84 4.32 -7.28
CA LEU A 134 31.74 3.21 -6.98
C LEU A 134 31.89 2.29 -8.21
N LYS A 135 33.12 2.16 -8.74
CA LYS A 135 33.42 1.47 -10.02
C LYS A 135 33.80 -0.03 -9.91
N ASN A 136 33.55 -0.67 -8.78
CA ASN A 136 33.97 -2.08 -8.59
C ASN A 136 33.11 -3.07 -9.41
N ASN A 137 33.57 -4.31 -9.58
CA ASN A 137 32.81 -5.40 -10.23
C ASN A 137 31.53 -5.73 -9.44
N THR A 138 30.46 -4.96 -9.68
CA THR A 138 29.21 -4.98 -8.91
C THR A 138 28.43 -6.29 -9.06
N PHE A 139 28.50 -6.90 -10.25
CA PHE A 139 27.67 -8.05 -10.60
C PHE A 139 28.02 -9.34 -9.85
N GLU A 140 29.33 -9.61 -9.65
CA GLU A 140 29.82 -10.79 -8.92
C GLU A 140 29.58 -10.65 -7.42
N GLN A 141 29.78 -9.44 -6.87
CA GLN A 141 29.56 -9.16 -5.46
C GLN A 141 28.12 -9.41 -5.06
N PHE A 142 27.15 -8.99 -5.89
CA PHE A 142 25.74 -9.22 -5.60
C PHE A 142 25.32 -10.70 -5.69
N SER A 143 25.93 -11.47 -6.60
CA SER A 143 25.54 -12.88 -6.82
C SER A 143 25.71 -13.78 -5.59
N GLY A 144 26.55 -13.37 -4.63
CA GLY A 144 26.75 -14.05 -3.34
C GLY A 144 26.04 -13.40 -2.15
N LEU A 145 25.26 -12.33 -2.33
CA LEU A 145 24.54 -11.67 -1.25
C LEU A 145 23.21 -12.37 -0.99
N ASP A 146 23.08 -13.00 0.17
CA ASP A 146 21.77 -13.31 0.72
C ASP A 146 21.13 -12.00 1.19
N THR A 147 19.94 -11.68 0.70
CA THR A 147 19.30 -10.38 0.94
C THR A 147 18.51 -10.33 2.24
N VAL A 148 18.32 -11.47 2.93
CA VAL A 148 17.46 -11.54 4.11
C VAL A 148 18.25 -11.22 5.38
N GLY A 149 17.92 -10.09 6.02
CA GLY A 149 18.42 -9.73 7.35
C GLY A 149 19.90 -9.30 7.41
N LEU A 150 20.54 -9.10 6.26
CA LEU A 150 21.94 -8.70 6.17
C LEU A 150 22.10 -7.19 6.01
N ILE A 151 23.05 -6.63 6.76
CA ILE A 151 23.53 -5.27 6.58
C ILE A 151 24.63 -5.32 5.52
N ILE A 152 24.35 -4.74 4.35
CA ILE A 152 25.32 -4.61 3.26
C ILE A 152 26.09 -3.31 3.48
N ARG A 153 27.37 -3.38 3.82
CA ARG A 153 28.21 -2.19 3.96
C ARG A 153 28.65 -1.71 2.58
N LEU A 154 28.18 -0.53 2.15
CA LEU A 154 28.55 0.08 0.88
C LEU A 154 29.85 0.89 1.02
N THR A 155 29.96 1.65 2.11
CA THR A 155 31.16 2.42 2.48
C THR A 155 31.36 2.37 4.00
N SER A 156 32.38 3.06 4.54
CA SER A 156 32.58 3.15 5.99
C SER A 156 31.41 3.81 6.74
N ASN A 157 30.67 4.68 6.04
CA ASN A 157 29.62 5.51 6.63
C ASN A 157 28.25 5.24 5.98
N CYS A 158 28.16 4.28 5.05
CA CYS A 158 26.90 3.96 4.38
C CYS A 158 26.59 2.47 4.47
N ASN A 159 25.49 2.16 5.14
CA ASN A 159 24.93 0.82 5.26
C ASN A 159 23.67 0.74 4.40
N LEU A 160 23.46 -0.43 3.81
CA LEU A 160 22.27 -0.78 3.04
C LEU A 160 21.57 -1.96 3.69
N LEU A 161 20.27 -1.83 3.89
CA LEU A 161 19.40 -2.78 4.55
C LEU A 161 18.19 -3.05 3.64
N PRO A 162 18.08 -4.27 3.10
CA PRO A 162 16.92 -4.65 2.30
C PRO A 162 15.66 -4.69 3.17
N TRP A 163 14.58 -4.07 2.69
CA TRP A 163 13.25 -4.18 3.29
C TRP A 163 12.31 -4.91 2.33
N LYS A 164 12.09 -6.20 2.59
CA LYS A 164 11.11 -6.99 1.85
C LYS A 164 9.70 -6.56 2.24
N VAL A 165 8.93 -6.08 1.27
CA VAL A 165 7.50 -5.78 1.42
C VAL A 165 6.69 -6.92 0.83
N TYR A 166 5.65 -7.34 1.55
CA TYR A 166 4.70 -8.32 1.07
C TYR A 166 3.48 -7.64 0.42
N PRO A 167 2.68 -8.38 -0.38
CA PRO A 167 1.38 -7.91 -0.87
C PRO A 167 0.60 -7.14 0.20
N THR A 168 0.33 -5.86 -0.05
CA THR A 168 -0.33 -5.00 0.93
C THR A 168 -1.83 -5.17 0.79
N LEU A 169 -2.50 -5.52 1.89
CA LEU A 169 -3.96 -5.58 1.92
C LEU A 169 -4.51 -4.16 1.99
N ILE A 170 -5.25 -3.71 0.97
CA ILE A 170 -5.81 -2.34 0.95
C ILE A 170 -7.26 -2.30 1.43
N HIS A 171 -8.09 -3.25 1.01
CA HIS A 171 -9.51 -3.31 1.36
C HIS A 171 -10.01 -4.74 1.39
N ASP A 172 -10.72 -5.15 2.45
CA ASP A 172 -11.37 -6.46 2.58
C ASP A 172 -10.48 -7.67 2.21
N PHE A 173 -10.39 -8.03 0.92
CA PHE A 173 -9.56 -9.09 0.35
C PHE A 173 -8.77 -8.65 -0.90
N VAL A 174 -8.50 -7.37 -1.03
CA VAL A 174 -7.78 -6.76 -2.16
C VAL A 174 -6.33 -6.56 -1.79
N PHE A 175 -5.45 -7.28 -2.48
CA PHE A 175 -4.01 -7.11 -2.39
C PHE A 175 -3.52 -6.19 -3.51
N SER A 176 -2.67 -5.24 -3.15
CA SER A 176 -2.10 -4.29 -4.09
C SER A 176 -0.57 -4.32 -4.01
N LEU A 177 0.07 -4.07 -5.16
CA LEU A 177 1.49 -3.72 -5.24
C LEU A 177 1.76 -2.28 -4.77
N ASN A 178 0.70 -1.51 -4.50
CA ASN A 178 0.76 -0.11 -4.08
C ASN A 178 1.60 0.76 -5.04
N MET A 179 1.35 0.60 -6.33
CA MET A 179 1.97 1.40 -7.38
C MET A 179 1.17 2.69 -7.58
N ALA A 180 1.86 3.78 -7.94
CA ALA A 180 1.22 5.05 -8.27
C ALA A 180 0.15 4.87 -9.36
N HIS A 181 -1.00 5.53 -9.21
CA HIS A 181 -2.15 5.45 -10.12
C HIS A 181 -2.60 4.01 -10.42
N GLY A 182 -2.54 3.12 -9.42
CA GLY A 182 -2.91 1.71 -9.57
C GLY A 182 -1.98 0.91 -10.47
N GLY A 183 -0.81 1.46 -10.84
CA GLY A 183 0.18 0.83 -11.70
C GLY A 183 -0.16 0.87 -13.20
N LEU A 184 -1.22 1.57 -13.62
CA LEU A 184 -1.57 1.66 -15.04
C LEU A 184 -0.46 2.32 -15.89
N PRO A 185 0.14 3.47 -15.50
CA PRO A 185 1.25 4.05 -16.25
C PRO A 185 2.45 3.10 -16.32
N ALA A 186 2.86 2.54 -15.18
CA ALA A 186 3.97 1.59 -15.11
C ALA A 186 3.73 0.34 -15.97
N TYR A 187 2.49 -0.15 -16.03
CA TYR A 187 2.12 -1.28 -16.89
C TYR A 187 2.17 -0.93 -18.38
N LEU A 188 1.81 0.31 -18.76
CA LEU A 188 1.89 0.77 -20.14
C LEU A 188 3.33 1.00 -20.60
N GLU A 189 4.18 1.51 -19.71
CA GLU A 189 5.59 1.80 -19.98
C GLU A 189 6.47 0.54 -19.92
N ASN A 190 6.32 -0.27 -18.87
CA ASN A 190 7.10 -1.46 -18.62
C ASN A 190 6.23 -2.61 -18.04
N PRO A 191 5.42 -3.28 -18.88
CA PRO A 191 4.51 -4.34 -18.42
C PRO A 191 5.23 -5.53 -17.79
N LEU A 192 6.49 -5.78 -18.17
CA LEU A 192 7.29 -6.92 -17.69
C LEU A 192 7.68 -6.78 -16.22
N GLU A 193 7.98 -5.57 -15.76
CA GLU A 193 8.26 -5.31 -14.35
C GLU A 193 7.03 -5.56 -13.49
N VAL A 194 5.87 -5.03 -13.92
CA VAL A 194 4.59 -5.24 -13.24
C VAL A 194 4.23 -6.73 -13.18
N GLU A 195 4.41 -7.45 -14.29
CA GLU A 195 4.20 -8.91 -14.33
C GLU A 195 5.09 -9.64 -13.33
N SER A 196 6.39 -9.34 -13.29
CA SER A 196 7.34 -9.98 -12.38
C SER A 196 6.99 -9.73 -10.91
N CYS A 197 6.58 -8.51 -10.58
CA CYS A 197 6.09 -8.15 -9.26
C CYS A 197 4.82 -8.92 -8.89
N LEU A 198 3.84 -9.02 -9.81
CA LEU A 198 2.60 -9.78 -9.58
C LEU A 198 2.86 -11.28 -9.42
N SER A 199 3.77 -11.85 -10.20
CA SER A 199 4.16 -13.26 -10.10
C SER A 199 4.78 -13.56 -8.73
N THR A 200 5.62 -12.66 -8.23
CA THR A 200 6.19 -12.73 -6.87
C THR A 200 5.11 -12.60 -5.79
N MET A 201 4.17 -11.67 -5.98
CA MET A 201 3.02 -11.45 -5.09
C MET A 201 2.16 -12.70 -4.93
N ILE A 202 1.88 -13.41 -6.04
CA ILE A 202 1.12 -14.68 -6.02
C ILE A 202 1.87 -15.73 -5.19
N VAL A 203 3.19 -15.87 -5.37
CA VAL A 203 3.99 -16.79 -4.55
C VAL A 203 3.91 -16.42 -3.08
N ASP A 204 4.11 -15.15 -2.72
CA ASP A 204 4.07 -14.71 -1.32
C ASP A 204 2.72 -15.01 -0.66
N ILE A 205 1.60 -14.81 -1.38
CA ILE A 205 0.26 -15.16 -0.88
C ILE A 205 0.14 -16.68 -0.68
N LEU A 206 0.52 -17.49 -1.67
CA LEU A 206 0.45 -18.95 -1.57
C LEU A 206 1.33 -19.47 -0.43
N SER A 207 2.57 -18.99 -0.33
CA SER A 207 3.52 -19.30 0.75
C SER A 207 2.94 -18.98 2.12
N ALA A 208 2.30 -17.81 2.30
CA ALA A 208 1.70 -17.44 3.57
C ALA A 208 0.60 -18.41 4.03
N THR A 209 -0.13 -19.01 3.08
CA THR A 209 -1.21 -19.97 3.40
C THR A 209 -0.71 -21.34 3.83
N THR A 210 0.56 -21.66 3.61
CA THR A 210 1.10 -23.02 3.85
C THR A 210 1.20 -23.39 5.32
N SER A 211 1.24 -22.38 6.19
CA SER A 211 1.19 -22.53 7.64
C SER A 211 -0.24 -22.61 8.19
N LEU A 212 -1.25 -22.43 7.34
CA LEU A 212 -2.66 -22.38 7.73
C LEU A 212 -3.34 -23.74 7.55
N PRO A 213 -4.42 -24.03 8.32
CA PRO A 213 -5.21 -25.24 8.13
C PRO A 213 -5.80 -25.40 6.72
N GLU A 214 -6.16 -24.27 6.10
CA GLU A 214 -6.67 -24.19 4.72
C GLU A 214 -5.58 -23.67 3.78
N VAL A 215 -4.65 -24.55 3.41
CA VAL A 215 -3.60 -24.22 2.44
C VAL A 215 -4.22 -23.95 1.07
N MET A 216 -3.82 -22.86 0.42
CA MET A 216 -4.21 -22.58 -0.96
C MET A 216 -3.30 -23.34 -1.92
N LYS A 217 -3.92 -24.17 -2.76
CA LYS A 217 -3.26 -24.85 -3.86
C LYS A 217 -4.01 -24.55 -5.15
N VAL A 218 -3.28 -23.94 -6.08
CA VAL A 218 -3.80 -23.64 -7.43
C VAL A 218 -4.19 -24.93 -8.12
N LYS A 219 -5.44 -24.98 -8.59
CA LYS A 219 -6.06 -26.11 -9.30
C LYS A 219 -6.17 -25.81 -10.79
N ASN A 220 -6.85 -24.72 -11.10
CA ASN A 220 -7.08 -24.28 -12.47
C ASN A 220 -6.47 -22.88 -12.65
N VAL A 221 -6.01 -22.59 -13.87
CA VAL A 221 -5.50 -21.28 -14.24
C VAL A 221 -6.20 -20.82 -15.50
N PHE A 222 -6.74 -19.61 -15.45
CA PHE A 222 -7.43 -18.94 -16.55
C PHE A 222 -6.74 -17.61 -16.79
N SER A 223 -6.34 -17.34 -18.03
CA SER A 223 -5.77 -16.05 -18.41
C SER A 223 -6.37 -15.56 -19.72
N LYS A 224 -6.42 -14.23 -19.86
CA LYS A 224 -6.81 -13.59 -21.10
C LYS A 224 -5.89 -12.40 -21.36
N GLY A 225 -5.25 -12.44 -22.53
CA GLY A 225 -4.29 -11.46 -23.03
C GLY A 225 -2.85 -12.01 -23.08
N ASP A 226 -1.93 -11.22 -23.62
CA ASP A 226 -0.55 -11.64 -23.86
C ASP A 226 0.30 -11.57 -22.57
N HIS A 227 0.20 -10.49 -21.80
CA HIS A 227 0.97 -10.31 -20.56
C HIS A 227 0.51 -11.25 -19.43
N SER A 228 -0.77 -11.58 -19.37
CA SER A 228 -1.35 -12.56 -18.45
C SER A 228 -0.95 -13.98 -18.81
N SER A 229 -0.86 -14.29 -20.11
CA SER A 229 -0.31 -15.58 -20.57
C SER A 229 1.16 -15.71 -20.22
N LEU A 230 1.92 -14.62 -20.34
CA LEU A 230 3.31 -14.55 -19.88
C LEU A 230 3.41 -14.72 -18.36
N LEU A 231 2.58 -14.02 -17.60
CA LEU A 231 2.53 -14.12 -16.14
C LEU A 231 2.31 -15.55 -15.67
N VAL A 232 1.32 -16.23 -16.25
CA VAL A 232 1.01 -17.62 -15.92
C VAL A 232 2.18 -18.54 -16.25
N ARG A 233 2.83 -18.35 -17.41
CA ARG A 233 4.00 -19.14 -17.79
C ARG A 233 5.15 -18.93 -16.81
N ASN A 234 5.50 -17.68 -16.51
CA ASN A 234 6.56 -17.34 -15.57
C ASN A 234 6.25 -17.88 -14.16
N PHE A 235 4.99 -17.80 -13.73
CA PHE A 235 4.55 -18.37 -12.47
C PHE A 235 4.74 -19.88 -12.42
N LEU A 236 4.28 -20.62 -13.43
CA LEU A 236 4.32 -22.09 -13.46
C LEU A 236 5.72 -22.65 -13.69
N ASP A 237 6.50 -22.04 -14.58
CA ASP A 237 7.78 -22.61 -15.04
C ASP A 237 8.93 -22.22 -14.09
N ASP A 238 8.92 -21.00 -13.54
CA ASP A 238 10.00 -20.48 -12.69
C ASP A 238 9.57 -20.41 -11.22
N LYS A 239 8.57 -19.59 -10.92
CA LYS A 239 8.24 -19.21 -9.54
C LYS A 239 7.62 -20.34 -8.72
N PHE A 240 6.95 -21.30 -9.35
CA PHE A 240 6.39 -22.45 -8.66
C PHE A 240 7.47 -23.36 -8.07
N SER A 241 8.60 -23.51 -8.78
CA SER A 241 9.77 -24.24 -8.27
C SER A 241 10.33 -23.56 -7.01
N HIS A 242 10.38 -22.23 -7.00
CA HIS A 242 10.78 -21.45 -5.83
C HIS A 242 9.81 -21.62 -4.65
N LEU A 243 8.49 -21.61 -4.89
CA LEU A 243 7.49 -21.91 -3.85
C LEU A 243 7.75 -23.29 -3.21
N LEU A 244 7.95 -24.32 -4.03
CA LEU A 244 8.20 -25.68 -3.52
C LEU A 244 9.52 -25.77 -2.73
N SER A 245 10.53 -25.00 -3.11
CA SER A 245 11.83 -24.99 -2.41
C SER A 245 11.73 -24.52 -0.96
N GLN A 246 10.67 -23.78 -0.60
CA GLN A 246 10.40 -23.33 0.76
C GLN A 246 9.84 -24.45 1.66
N PHE A 247 9.40 -25.57 1.07
CA PHE A 247 8.86 -26.70 1.80
C PHE A 247 9.93 -27.75 2.08
N SER A 248 9.82 -28.42 3.23
CA SER A 248 10.56 -29.65 3.47
C SER A 248 10.14 -30.74 2.48
N TYR A 249 11.01 -31.71 2.22
CA TYR A 249 10.71 -32.81 1.29
C TYR A 249 9.36 -33.51 1.53
N PRO A 250 8.96 -33.86 2.78
CA PRO A 250 7.64 -34.44 3.03
C PRO A 250 6.48 -33.49 2.71
N GLN A 251 6.64 -32.19 2.98
CA GLN A 251 5.65 -31.17 2.65
C GLN A 251 5.52 -30.99 1.14
N GLN A 252 6.62 -31.03 0.38
CA GLN A 252 6.59 -31.01 -1.08
C GLN A 252 5.81 -32.22 -1.63
N GLU A 253 6.10 -33.42 -1.14
CA GLU A 253 5.40 -34.63 -1.58
C GLU A 253 3.90 -34.58 -1.27
N PHE A 254 3.54 -34.11 -0.06
CA PHE A 254 2.15 -33.89 0.30
C PHE A 254 1.49 -32.84 -0.60
N TYR A 255 2.12 -31.68 -0.77
CA TYR A 255 1.61 -30.59 -1.59
C TYR A 255 1.38 -31.03 -3.02
N LEU A 256 2.31 -31.76 -3.62
CA LEU A 256 2.21 -32.22 -5.01
C LEU A 256 1.20 -33.36 -5.18
N LYS A 257 1.26 -34.40 -4.35
CA LYS A 257 0.55 -35.68 -4.59
C LYS A 257 -0.73 -35.87 -3.77
N LYS A 258 -0.87 -35.23 -2.61
CA LYS A 258 -1.95 -35.52 -1.65
C LYS A 258 -2.92 -34.36 -1.49
N LEU A 259 -2.43 -33.12 -1.49
CA LEU A 259 -3.27 -31.94 -1.41
C LEU A 259 -4.06 -31.77 -2.72
N SER A 260 -5.38 -31.78 -2.66
CA SER A 260 -6.23 -31.41 -3.79
C SER A 260 -6.17 -29.90 -3.99
N GLY A 261 -6.03 -29.45 -5.25
CA GLY A 261 -6.18 -28.03 -5.55
C GLY A 261 -7.58 -27.52 -5.16
N ASN A 262 -7.63 -26.35 -4.53
CA ASN A 262 -8.82 -25.70 -3.98
C ASN A 262 -8.97 -24.23 -4.42
N THR A 263 -8.05 -23.72 -5.24
CA THR A 263 -8.04 -22.32 -5.67
C THR A 263 -7.91 -22.24 -7.18
N ASP A 264 -8.73 -21.41 -7.82
CA ASP A 264 -8.60 -21.08 -9.24
C ASP A 264 -7.89 -19.73 -9.38
N LEU A 265 -6.86 -19.67 -10.22
CA LEU A 265 -6.17 -18.43 -10.56
C LEU A 265 -6.78 -17.86 -11.84
N VAL A 266 -7.37 -16.66 -11.76
CA VAL A 266 -7.90 -15.94 -12.91
C VAL A 266 -7.09 -14.66 -13.10
N VAL A 267 -6.48 -14.50 -14.27
CA VAL A 267 -5.63 -13.36 -14.60
C VAL A 267 -6.27 -12.59 -15.76
N LEU A 268 -6.58 -11.31 -15.52
CA LEU A 268 -7.20 -10.42 -16.49
C LEU A 268 -6.29 -9.21 -16.70
N GLU A 269 -6.01 -8.87 -17.95
CA GLU A 269 -5.30 -7.63 -18.27
C GLU A 269 -6.28 -6.46 -18.43
N ARG A 270 -5.86 -5.30 -17.91
CA ARG A 270 -6.66 -4.08 -18.02
C ARG A 270 -6.83 -3.61 -19.47
N ASN A 271 -5.84 -3.84 -20.34
CA ASN A 271 -5.85 -3.41 -21.74
C ASN A 271 -6.91 -4.11 -22.62
N ILE A 272 -7.55 -5.17 -22.12
CA ILE A 272 -8.62 -5.89 -22.84
C ILE A 272 -9.94 -5.12 -22.79
N ASP A 273 -10.16 -4.37 -21.73
CA ASP A 273 -11.39 -3.62 -21.52
C ASP A 273 -11.07 -2.34 -20.77
N TYR A 274 -11.20 -1.18 -21.40
CA TYR A 274 -11.07 0.10 -20.70
C TYR A 274 -12.43 0.72 -20.34
N PHE A 275 -13.55 0.13 -20.79
CA PHE A 275 -14.87 0.74 -20.62
C PHE A 275 -15.21 1.03 -19.15
N PRO A 276 -14.97 0.12 -18.18
CA PRO A 276 -15.26 0.39 -16.78
C PRO A 276 -14.51 1.59 -16.20
N LEU A 277 -13.35 1.97 -16.76
CA LEU A 277 -12.58 3.12 -16.29
C LEU A 277 -13.19 4.46 -16.76
N ILE A 278 -13.98 4.43 -17.84
CA ILE A 278 -14.59 5.62 -18.46
C ILE A 278 -16.00 5.88 -17.88
N LEU A 279 -16.59 4.88 -17.22
CA LEU A 279 -17.93 4.97 -16.65
C LEU A 279 -17.86 5.52 -15.23
N THR A 280 -18.69 6.53 -14.95
CA THR A 280 -18.98 6.99 -13.58
C THR A 280 -19.46 5.81 -12.72
N PRO A 281 -18.75 5.46 -11.64
CA PRO A 281 -19.21 4.44 -10.71
C PRO A 281 -20.51 4.87 -10.01
N VAL A 282 -21.33 3.90 -9.63
CA VAL A 282 -22.63 4.12 -8.96
C VAL A 282 -22.66 3.64 -7.52
N ASN A 283 -21.53 3.18 -7.00
CA ASN A 283 -21.37 2.80 -5.60
C ASN A 283 -20.79 3.98 -4.79
N TYR A 284 -20.97 3.95 -3.47
CA TYR A 284 -20.58 5.06 -2.60
C TYR A 284 -19.08 5.35 -2.64
N MET A 285 -18.24 4.32 -2.57
CA MET A 285 -16.78 4.45 -2.63
C MET A 285 -16.29 5.10 -3.92
N GLY A 286 -16.78 4.62 -5.06
CA GLY A 286 -16.39 5.15 -6.37
C GLY A 286 -16.86 6.58 -6.58
N LEU A 287 -18.05 6.96 -6.10
CA LEU A 287 -18.50 8.34 -6.18
C LEU A 287 -17.74 9.27 -5.22
N LEU A 288 -17.29 8.77 -4.07
CA LEU A 288 -16.39 9.52 -3.20
C LEU A 288 -15.07 9.82 -3.92
N ASP A 289 -14.46 8.79 -4.52
CA ASP A 289 -13.23 8.94 -5.30
C ASP A 289 -13.41 9.90 -6.49
N GLU A 290 -14.46 9.75 -7.29
CA GLU A 290 -14.70 10.64 -8.44
C GLU A 290 -15.03 12.09 -8.02
N THR A 291 -15.72 12.30 -6.89
CA THR A 291 -16.13 13.63 -6.46
C THR A 291 -15.03 14.39 -5.74
N PHE A 292 -14.28 13.69 -4.88
CA PHE A 292 -13.32 14.31 -3.96
C PHE A 292 -11.86 13.97 -4.28
N GLY A 293 -11.61 12.87 -4.98
CA GLY A 293 -10.27 12.29 -5.13
C GLY A 293 -9.76 11.62 -3.85
N VAL A 294 -8.83 10.70 -4.05
CA VAL A 294 -8.09 10.03 -2.97
C VAL A 294 -6.67 10.61 -2.89
N GLU A 295 -6.28 11.09 -1.70
CA GLU A 295 -4.91 11.53 -1.45
C GLU A 295 -4.01 10.37 -1.01
N ASP A 296 -4.55 9.50 -0.16
CA ASP A 296 -3.85 8.35 0.39
C ASP A 296 -4.81 7.16 0.50
N GLU A 297 -4.75 6.26 -0.48
CA GLU A 297 -5.62 5.08 -0.55
C GLU A 297 -5.36 4.11 0.62
N LEU A 298 -4.09 3.89 0.97
CA LEU A 298 -3.71 2.99 2.06
C LEU A 298 -4.32 3.43 3.39
N ASN A 299 -4.25 4.72 3.68
CA ASN A 299 -4.78 5.28 4.93
C ASN A 299 -6.24 5.76 4.79
N SER A 300 -6.90 5.46 3.67
CA SER A 300 -8.29 5.86 3.38
C SER A 300 -8.55 7.36 3.58
N ILE A 301 -7.69 8.22 3.02
CA ILE A 301 -7.76 9.68 3.13
C ILE A 301 -8.16 10.29 1.79
N LEU A 302 -9.26 11.04 1.79
CA LEU A 302 -9.70 11.83 0.63
C LEU A 302 -8.84 13.08 0.44
N SER A 303 -8.84 13.68 -0.75
CA SER A 303 -8.13 14.95 -0.98
C SER A 303 -8.67 16.12 -0.15
N THR A 304 -9.87 15.98 0.43
CA THR A 304 -10.43 16.91 1.44
C THR A 304 -9.82 16.75 2.83
N LYS A 305 -8.88 15.81 3.03
CA LYS A 305 -8.30 15.38 4.32
C LYS A 305 -9.26 14.61 5.23
N ASP A 306 -10.44 14.26 4.74
CA ASP A 306 -11.36 13.40 5.49
C ASP A 306 -10.83 11.96 5.53
N VAL A 307 -10.66 11.43 6.75
CA VAL A 307 -10.29 10.02 6.97
C VAL A 307 -11.56 9.16 6.94
N MET A 308 -11.56 8.13 6.10
CA MET A 308 -12.73 7.32 5.78
C MET A 308 -12.75 5.94 6.44
N ASP A 309 -11.68 5.53 7.15
CA ASP A 309 -11.64 4.22 7.81
C ASP A 309 -12.46 4.18 9.11
N ASP A 310 -13.79 4.20 8.96
CA ASP A 310 -14.74 4.07 10.06
C ASP A 310 -15.81 3.01 9.76
N GLU A 311 -16.44 2.49 10.82
CA GLU A 311 -17.43 1.41 10.73
C GLU A 311 -18.61 1.74 9.80
N LEU A 312 -19.02 3.01 9.71
CA LEU A 312 -20.14 3.42 8.86
C LEU A 312 -19.70 3.35 7.40
N TYR A 313 -18.53 3.90 7.06
CA TYR A 313 -17.95 3.75 5.73
C TYR A 313 -17.85 2.29 5.30
N GLN A 314 -17.33 1.39 6.16
CA GLN A 314 -17.21 -0.04 5.85
C GLN A 314 -18.56 -0.68 5.48
N SER A 315 -19.66 -0.21 6.09
CA SER A 315 -21.02 -0.67 5.78
C SER A 315 -21.65 -0.04 4.53
N LEU A 316 -21.13 1.11 4.07
CA LEU A 316 -21.70 1.91 2.98
C LEU A 316 -20.92 1.79 1.66
N LYS A 317 -19.59 1.60 1.71
CA LYS A 317 -18.66 1.75 0.58
C LYS A 317 -19.09 1.00 -0.70
N HIS A 318 -19.60 -0.22 -0.56
CA HIS A 318 -19.98 -1.09 -1.68
C HIS A 318 -21.44 -0.93 -2.13
N LEU A 319 -22.24 -0.16 -1.40
CA LEU A 319 -23.66 0.00 -1.70
C LEU A 319 -23.88 0.96 -2.87
N ASN A 320 -24.92 0.69 -3.65
CA ASN A 320 -25.39 1.63 -4.65
C ASN A 320 -25.80 2.96 -3.99
N PHE A 321 -25.33 4.07 -4.56
CA PHE A 321 -25.49 5.40 -3.98
C PHE A 321 -26.95 5.81 -3.75
N GLY A 322 -27.87 5.36 -4.61
CA GLY A 322 -29.30 5.61 -4.47
C GLY A 322 -29.89 5.11 -3.15
N SER A 323 -29.23 4.16 -2.48
CA SER A 323 -29.66 3.62 -1.18
C SER A 323 -29.07 4.34 0.03
N ILE A 324 -28.04 5.18 -0.15
CA ILE A 324 -27.25 5.77 0.94
C ILE A 324 -28.06 6.80 1.72
N GLY A 325 -28.77 7.69 1.03
CA GLY A 325 -29.56 8.74 1.68
C GLY A 325 -30.65 8.19 2.62
N VAL A 326 -31.34 7.12 2.22
CA VAL A 326 -32.33 6.45 3.08
C VAL A 326 -31.67 5.85 4.31
N LYS A 327 -30.53 5.16 4.14
CA LYS A 327 -29.78 4.55 5.25
C LYS A 327 -29.27 5.58 6.25
N LEU A 328 -28.69 6.69 5.78
CA LEU A 328 -28.20 7.77 6.63
C LEU A 328 -29.35 8.43 7.42
N ASN A 329 -30.49 8.67 6.77
CA ASN A 329 -31.68 9.20 7.45
C ASN A 329 -32.23 8.25 8.51
N THR A 330 -32.27 6.94 8.24
CA THR A 330 -32.66 5.93 9.22
C THR A 330 -31.70 5.94 10.42
N LEU A 331 -30.39 5.95 10.17
CA LEU A 331 -29.38 6.00 11.23
C LEU A 331 -29.47 7.29 12.06
N ALA A 332 -29.66 8.45 11.42
CA ALA A 332 -29.82 9.73 12.11
C ALA A 332 -31.03 9.73 13.05
N LYS A 333 -32.19 9.22 12.58
CA LYS A 333 -33.39 9.07 13.42
C LYS A 333 -33.18 8.11 14.58
N MET A 334 -32.49 6.99 14.35
CA MET A 334 -32.17 6.01 15.40
C MET A 334 -31.27 6.62 16.47
N LEU A 335 -30.22 7.36 16.09
CA LEU A 335 -29.33 8.04 17.03
C LEU A 335 -30.03 9.15 17.82
N GLN A 336 -30.98 9.84 17.19
CA GLN A 336 -31.80 10.85 17.89
C GLN A 336 -32.70 10.19 18.95
N LEU A 337 -33.37 9.09 18.61
CA LEU A 337 -34.18 8.33 19.56
C LEU A 337 -33.35 7.75 20.71
N GLU A 338 -32.11 7.33 20.45
CA GLU A 338 -31.18 6.84 21.48
C GLU A 338 -30.75 7.95 22.44
N LEU A 339 -30.59 9.18 21.94
CA LEU A 339 -30.31 10.37 22.76
C LEU A 339 -31.52 10.77 23.62
N GLU A 340 -32.73 10.61 23.08
CA GLU A 340 -34.00 10.95 23.75
C GLU A 340 -34.47 9.87 24.74
N ASN A 341 -34.16 8.58 24.51
CA ASN A 341 -34.63 7.43 25.31
C ASN A 341 -33.60 6.86 26.31
N SER A 342 -32.89 7.71 27.06
CA SER A 342 -32.04 7.21 28.15
C SER A 342 -32.83 6.53 29.29
N ASP A 343 -34.17 6.62 29.32
CA ASP A 343 -35.01 6.22 30.47
C ASP A 343 -36.17 5.23 30.20
N ASN A 344 -36.43 4.69 28.99
CA ASN A 344 -37.56 3.75 28.81
C ASN A 344 -37.34 2.52 27.90
N THR A 345 -37.09 1.41 28.61
CA THR A 345 -37.47 -0.01 28.48
C THR A 345 -38.07 -0.61 27.18
N GLN A 346 -37.56 -1.82 26.86
CA GLN A 346 -38.14 -2.98 26.14
C GLN A 346 -37.79 -3.25 24.66
N ASP A 347 -37.53 -2.27 23.80
CA ASP A 347 -37.16 -2.56 22.39
C ASP A 347 -35.66 -2.91 22.17
N LEU A 348 -34.88 -2.95 23.26
CA LEU A 348 -33.41 -3.05 23.32
C LEU A 348 -32.77 -4.32 22.71
N ALA A 349 -33.54 -5.35 22.35
CA ALA A 349 -32.98 -6.64 21.93
C ALA A 349 -32.47 -6.66 20.48
N LYS A 350 -33.23 -6.08 19.53
CA LYS A 350 -32.79 -5.91 18.13
C LYS A 350 -31.74 -4.78 18.01
N ILE A 351 -31.83 -3.82 18.92
CA ILE A 351 -31.01 -2.61 19.04
C ILE A 351 -29.58 -2.96 19.50
N LYS A 352 -29.42 -3.79 20.54
CA LYS A 352 -28.10 -4.22 21.05
C LYS A 352 -27.27 -5.04 20.05
N GLN A 353 -27.89 -5.76 19.13
CA GLN A 353 -27.18 -6.66 18.21
C GLN A 353 -26.59 -5.91 17.00
N LEU A 354 -27.21 -4.82 16.57
CA LEU A 354 -26.69 -3.89 15.55
C LEU A 354 -25.69 -2.87 16.11
N MET A 355 -25.71 -2.63 17.44
CA MET A 355 -24.93 -1.59 18.11
C MET A 355 -23.80 -2.12 18.98
N LYS A 356 -23.55 -3.42 19.00
CA LYS A 356 -22.52 -4.04 19.85
C LYS A 356 -21.09 -3.72 19.40
N SER A 357 -20.90 -3.12 18.22
CA SER A 357 -19.57 -2.76 17.68
C SER A 357 -19.24 -1.27 17.74
N LEU A 358 -20.24 -0.39 17.69
CA LEU A 358 -20.02 1.05 17.48
C LEU A 358 -19.73 1.78 18.80
N GLY A 359 -18.67 2.57 18.83
CA GLY A 359 -18.12 3.34 19.97
C GLY A 359 -19.06 4.35 20.67
N SER A 360 -18.52 5.47 21.16
CA SER A 360 -19.32 6.46 21.90
C SER A 360 -20.42 7.08 21.03
N LEU A 361 -21.57 7.44 21.61
CA LEU A 361 -22.71 8.03 20.88
C LEU A 361 -22.29 9.27 20.07
N THR A 362 -21.40 10.09 20.63
CA THR A 362 -20.82 11.26 19.96
C THR A 362 -20.06 10.89 18.69
N SER A 363 -19.22 9.84 18.74
CA SER A 363 -18.49 9.35 17.57
C SER A 363 -19.44 8.87 16.47
N LYS A 364 -20.54 8.18 16.82
CA LYS A 364 -21.57 7.78 15.84
C LYS A 364 -22.24 8.98 15.19
N GLN A 365 -22.56 10.03 15.95
CA GLN A 365 -23.13 11.26 15.40
C GLN A 365 -22.16 11.96 14.45
N GLU A 366 -20.88 12.02 14.79
CA GLU A 366 -19.84 12.58 13.92
C GLU A 366 -19.71 11.80 12.61
N MET A 367 -19.68 10.46 12.67
CA MET A 367 -19.65 9.61 11.48
C MET A 367 -20.87 9.85 10.58
N VAL A 368 -22.08 9.83 11.14
CA VAL A 368 -23.31 10.07 10.36
C VAL A 368 -23.30 11.48 9.75
N ARG A 369 -22.92 12.51 10.51
CA ARG A 369 -22.80 13.89 9.98
C ARG A 369 -21.78 13.97 8.84
N LYS A 370 -20.61 13.35 9.00
CA LYS A 370 -19.57 13.31 7.97
C LYS A 370 -20.10 12.69 6.68
N HIS A 371 -20.71 11.50 6.76
CA HIS A 371 -21.22 10.80 5.58
C HIS A 371 -22.44 11.47 4.96
N THR A 372 -23.29 12.15 5.73
CA THR A 372 -24.38 12.99 5.20
C THR A 372 -23.83 14.16 4.40
N ARG A 373 -22.90 14.94 4.96
CA ARG A 373 -22.24 16.06 4.26
C ARG A 373 -21.57 15.60 2.95
N LEU A 374 -20.83 14.50 2.99
CA LEU A 374 -20.19 13.94 1.81
C LEU A 374 -21.23 13.52 0.75
N SER A 375 -22.31 12.87 1.17
CA SER A 375 -23.39 12.43 0.26
C SER A 375 -24.16 13.60 -0.35
N GLU A 376 -24.39 14.67 0.41
CA GLU A 376 -25.02 15.91 -0.10
C GLU A 376 -24.16 16.55 -1.19
N THR A 377 -22.84 16.63 -0.97
CA THR A 377 -21.91 17.18 -1.97
C THR A 377 -21.90 16.34 -3.26
N ILE A 378 -21.92 15.00 -3.14
CA ILE A 378 -22.05 14.11 -4.30
C ILE A 378 -23.37 14.38 -5.05
N LEU A 379 -24.49 14.53 -4.34
CA LEU A 379 -25.78 14.84 -4.95
C LEU A 379 -25.79 16.20 -5.66
N GLU A 380 -25.15 17.21 -5.09
CA GLU A 380 -24.99 18.53 -5.72
C GLU A 380 -24.18 18.44 -7.02
N ARG A 381 -23.06 17.69 -7.02
CA ARG A 381 -22.25 17.42 -8.21
C ARG A 381 -23.04 16.70 -9.30
N ILE A 382 -23.84 15.71 -8.94
CA ILE A 382 -24.69 14.98 -9.89
C ILE A 382 -25.75 15.91 -10.49
N LYS A 383 -26.39 16.76 -9.67
CA LYS A 383 -27.41 17.71 -10.12
C LYS A 383 -26.85 18.79 -11.03
N SER A 384 -25.68 19.36 -10.70
CA SER A 384 -25.05 20.38 -11.52
C SER A 384 -24.69 19.86 -12.92
N ASN A 385 -24.34 18.58 -13.04
CA ASN A 385 -24.08 17.92 -14.33
C ASN A 385 -25.33 17.73 -15.19
N THR A 386 -26.50 17.62 -14.59
CA THR A 386 -27.76 17.52 -15.32
C THR A 386 -28.30 18.89 -15.77
N ASP A 387 -28.04 19.95 -15.00
CA ASP A 387 -28.68 21.26 -15.20
C ASP A 387 -27.81 22.25 -16.01
N SER A 388 -26.48 22.11 -15.98
CA SER A 388 -25.59 22.97 -16.76
C SER A 388 -25.37 22.38 -18.17
N GLY A 389 -25.55 23.18 -19.21
CA GLY A 389 -25.28 22.78 -20.61
C GLY A 389 -23.84 22.31 -20.86
N THR A 390 -22.96 22.44 -19.87
CA THR A 390 -21.62 21.87 -19.75
C THR A 390 -21.67 20.69 -18.77
N LYS A 391 -21.71 19.45 -19.28
CA LYS A 391 -21.54 18.27 -18.44
C LYS A 391 -20.14 18.31 -17.83
N PHE A 392 -19.99 18.24 -16.51
CA PHE A 392 -18.69 17.88 -15.93
C PHE A 392 -18.33 16.50 -16.47
N ASP A 393 -17.23 16.47 -17.21
CA ASP A 393 -16.76 15.29 -17.87
C ASP A 393 -15.43 14.88 -17.26
N SER A 394 -15.47 13.93 -16.31
CA SER A 394 -14.25 13.31 -15.77
C SER A 394 -13.37 12.71 -16.89
N ARG A 395 -13.94 12.42 -18.07
CA ARG A 395 -13.22 11.93 -19.25
C ARG A 395 -12.33 13.00 -19.90
N GLN A 396 -12.65 14.29 -19.80
CA GLN A 396 -11.77 15.36 -20.31
C GLN A 396 -10.46 15.43 -19.52
N ILE A 397 -10.54 15.22 -18.19
CA ILE A 397 -9.37 15.21 -17.30
C ILE A 397 -8.54 13.93 -17.54
N TRP A 398 -9.18 12.79 -17.74
CA TRP A 398 -8.50 11.50 -17.94
C TRP A 398 -7.88 11.31 -19.34
N LEU A 399 -8.49 11.86 -20.38
CA LEU A 399 -8.04 11.67 -21.77
C LEU A 399 -7.23 12.86 -22.33
N GLU A 400 -6.97 13.89 -21.53
CA GLU A 400 -6.35 15.15 -21.96
C GLU A 400 -6.98 15.70 -23.26
N LEU A 401 -8.30 15.52 -23.45
CA LEU A 401 -8.95 15.97 -24.68
C LEU A 401 -8.97 17.51 -24.67
N PRO A 402 -8.36 18.19 -25.66
CA PRO A 402 -8.38 19.64 -25.70
C PRO A 402 -9.81 20.15 -25.86
N GLU A 403 -10.08 21.32 -25.27
CA GLU A 403 -11.37 22.02 -25.35
C GLU A 403 -11.87 22.23 -26.79
#